data_AF-A0A7C8EC60-F1
#
_entry.id   AF-A0A7C8EC60-F1
#
_cell.length_a   1.000
_cell.length_b   1.000
_cell.length_c   1.000
_cell.angle_alpha   90.00
_cell.angle_beta   90.00
_cell.angle_gamma   90.00
#
_symmetry.space_group_name_H-M   'P 1'
#
loop_
_entity.id
_entity.type
_entity.pdbx_description
1 polymer ?
#
loop_
_entity_poly.entity_id
_entity_poly.type
_entity_poly.pdbx_seq_one_letter_code
_entity_poly.pdbx_strand_id
1 'polypeptide(L)'
;MAIIWKVEITPLNVDKKEANVTATRTDDVTGNVETHRVYNALLATQAQKTTVVNTLWELHLAEQQHQIKIEAYISDLAVQAKANLEARET
;
A
#
# COMPACT_ATOMS: atom_id res chain seq x y z
N MET A 1 9.36 17.45 -1.52
CA MET A 1 8.57 16.25 -1.17
C MET A 1 9.21 15.06 -1.85
N ALA A 2 9.63 14.05 -1.12
CA ALA A 2 10.20 12.84 -1.68
C ALA A 2 9.32 11.65 -1.33
N ILE A 3 8.93 10.88 -2.35
CA ILE A 3 8.42 9.52 -2.14
C ILE A 3 9.62 8.60 -2.30
N ILE A 4 9.89 7.80 -1.28
CA ILE A 4 11.03 6.89 -1.25
C ILE A 4 10.50 5.46 -1.29
N TRP A 5 11.05 4.66 -2.21
CA TRP A 5 10.80 3.23 -2.28
C TRP A 5 12.07 2.48 -1.90
N LYS A 6 11.98 1.64 -0.88
CA LYS A 6 13.02 0.67 -0.52
C LYS A 6 12.53 -0.72 -0.91
N VAL A 7 13.32 -1.45 -1.70
CA VAL A 7 12.99 -2.82 -2.11
C VAL A 7 14.00 -3.79 -1.53
N GLU A 8 13.50 -4.80 -0.84
CA GLU A 8 14.27 -5.89 -0.24
C GLU A 8 13.87 -7.21 -0.88
N ILE A 9 14.86 -8.04 -1.21
CA ILE A 9 14.65 -9.33 -1.88
C ILE A 9 15.22 -10.41 -0.97
N THR A 10 14.39 -11.37 -0.59
CA THR A 10 14.79 -12.54 0.21
C THR A 10 14.77 -13.77 -0.70
N PRO A 11 15.94 -14.30 -1.11
CA PRO A 11 16.00 -15.48 -1.96
C PRO A 11 15.36 -16.70 -1.29
N LEU A 12 14.57 -17.46 -2.06
CA LEU A 12 13.98 -18.73 -1.62
C LEU A 12 14.63 -19.91 -2.35
N ASN A 13 14.83 -19.76 -3.67
CA ASN A 13 15.49 -20.76 -4.49
C ASN A 13 16.36 -20.05 -5.54
N VAL A 14 17.68 -20.19 -5.40
CA VAL A 14 18.65 -19.52 -6.27
C VAL A 14 18.62 -20.08 -7.69
N ASP A 15 18.50 -21.40 -7.85
CA ASP A 15 18.52 -22.07 -9.16
C ASP A 15 17.33 -21.64 -10.02
N LYS A 16 16.14 -21.54 -9.40
CA LYS A 16 14.92 -21.07 -10.05
C LYS A 16 14.81 -19.55 -10.12
N LYS A 17 15.71 -18.82 -9.46
CA LYS A 17 15.67 -17.36 -9.27
C LYS A 17 14.32 -16.93 -8.67
N GLU A 18 13.91 -17.62 -7.63
CA GLU A 18 12.67 -17.40 -6.88
C GLU A 18 12.96 -16.69 -5.55
N ALA A 19 12.19 -15.67 -5.21
CA ALA A 19 12.39 -14.86 -4.02
C ALA A 19 11.09 -14.24 -3.50
N ASN A 20 11.06 -13.89 -2.22
CA ASN A 20 10.08 -12.94 -1.69
C ASN A 20 10.60 -11.53 -1.93
N VAL A 21 9.75 -10.64 -2.45
CA VAL A 21 10.09 -9.23 -2.68
C VAL A 21 9.21 -8.37 -1.79
N THR A 22 9.84 -7.58 -0.92
CA THR A 22 9.19 -6.62 -0.05
C THR A 22 9.54 -5.22 -0.51
N ALA A 23 8.56 -4.35 -0.68
CA ALA A 23 8.77 -2.95 -0.97
C ALA A 23 8.14 -2.09 0.12
N THR A 24 8.91 -1.17 0.67
CA THR A 24 8.46 -0.17 1.62
C THR A 24 8.41 1.18 0.93
N ARG A 25 7.24 1.80 0.92
CA ARG A 25 7.02 3.16 0.43
C ARG A 25 6.94 4.09 1.64
N THR A 26 7.73 5.16 1.63
CA THR A 26 7.69 6.23 2.61
C THR A 26 7.33 7.53 1.91
N ASP A 27 6.34 8.24 2.44
CA ASP A 27 6.00 9.61 2.06
C ASP A 27 6.51 10.58 3.13
N ASP A 28 7.59 11.30 2.82
CA ASP A 28 8.25 12.21 3.77
C ASP A 28 7.42 13.46 4.12
N VAL A 29 6.23 13.63 3.50
CA VAL A 29 5.32 14.75 3.82
C VAL A 29 4.27 14.35 4.81
N THR A 30 3.61 13.21 4.57
CA THR A 30 2.54 12.71 5.44
C THR A 30 3.10 11.88 6.59
N GLY A 31 4.34 11.39 6.47
CA GLY A 31 4.91 10.40 7.38
C GLY A 31 4.34 8.99 7.16
N ASN A 32 3.53 8.79 6.12
CA ASN A 32 2.90 7.51 5.84
C ASN A 32 3.95 6.50 5.36
N VAL A 33 3.92 5.32 5.97
CA VAL A 33 4.78 4.18 5.61
C VAL A 33 3.90 3.00 5.25
N GLU A 34 4.08 2.50 4.04
CA GLU A 34 3.35 1.35 3.51
C GLU A 34 4.33 0.23 3.18
N THR A 35 3.95 -1.03 3.44
CA THR A 35 4.77 -2.20 3.09
C THR A 35 3.97 -3.17 2.24
N HIS A 36 4.49 -3.44 1.04
CA HIS A 36 3.89 -4.29 0.02
C HIS A 36 4.78 -5.53 -0.20
N ARG A 37 4.17 -6.71 -0.36
CA ARG A 37 4.92 -7.97 -0.50
C ARG A 37 4.40 -8.81 -1.65
N VAL A 38 5.34 -9.29 -2.47
CA VAL A 38 5.11 -10.33 -3.47
C VAL A 38 5.84 -11.58 -3.03
N TYR A 39 5.09 -12.66 -2.79
CA TYR A 39 5.64 -13.94 -2.35
C TYR A 39 5.99 -14.83 -3.54
N ASN A 40 7.04 -15.65 -3.39
CA ASN A 40 7.43 -16.68 -4.36
C ASN A 40 7.56 -16.15 -5.80
N ALA A 41 8.10 -14.94 -5.94
CA ALA A 41 8.25 -14.28 -7.22
C ALA A 41 9.41 -14.87 -8.02
N LEU A 42 9.16 -15.20 -9.29
CA LEU A 42 10.23 -15.53 -10.23
C LEU A 42 10.88 -14.25 -10.74
N LEU A 43 12.21 -14.25 -10.86
CA LEU A 43 13.02 -13.07 -11.22
C LEU A 43 14.02 -13.36 -12.35
N ALA A 44 13.83 -14.46 -13.08
CA ALA A 44 14.79 -14.95 -14.06
C ALA A 44 14.90 -14.07 -15.31
N THR A 45 13.78 -13.50 -15.76
CA THR A 45 13.71 -12.68 -16.98
C THR A 45 13.32 -11.24 -16.68
N GLN A 46 13.58 -10.34 -17.63
CA GLN A 46 13.16 -8.94 -17.50
C GLN A 46 11.63 -8.82 -17.36
N ALA A 47 10.87 -9.60 -18.12
CA ALA A 47 9.41 -9.61 -18.04
C ALA A 47 8.93 -10.00 -16.64
N GLN A 48 9.51 -11.03 -16.03
CA GLN A 48 9.17 -11.46 -14.68
C GLN A 48 9.50 -10.39 -13.62
N LYS A 49 10.65 -9.71 -13.73
CA LYS A 49 10.98 -8.58 -12.86
C LYS A 49 9.98 -7.43 -12.99
N THR A 50 9.59 -7.09 -14.22
CA THR A 50 8.57 -6.08 -14.49
C THR A 50 7.22 -6.49 -13.88
N THR A 51 6.83 -7.77 -13.97
CA THR A 51 5.62 -8.27 -13.32
C THR A 51 5.64 -7.99 -11.82
N VAL A 52 6.75 -8.27 -11.13
CA VAL A 52 6.86 -8.00 -9.68
C VAL A 52 6.70 -6.51 -9.37
N VAL A 53 7.35 -5.63 -10.12
CA VAL A 53 7.23 -4.18 -9.94
C VAL A 53 5.79 -3.72 -10.15
N ASN A 54 5.11 -4.22 -11.19
CA ASN A 54 3.72 -3.88 -11.45
C ASN A 54 2.81 -4.39 -10.33
N THR A 55 3.01 -5.60 -9.84
CA THR A 55 2.23 -6.15 -8.71
C THR A 55 2.42 -5.31 -7.44
N LEU A 56 3.64 -4.89 -7.12
CA LEU A 56 3.89 -3.99 -5.98
C LEU A 56 3.16 -2.66 -6.14
N TRP A 57 3.11 -2.12 -7.35
CA TRP A 57 2.38 -0.89 -7.65
C TRP A 57 0.86 -1.06 -7.53
N GLU A 58 0.32 -2.17 -8.02
CA GLU A 58 -1.10 -2.50 -7.88
C GLU A 58 -1.53 -2.65 -6.42
N LEU A 59 -0.69 -3.26 -5.57
CA LEU A 59 -0.93 -3.34 -4.13
C LEU A 59 -1.00 -1.94 -3.50
N HIS A 60 -0.12 -1.02 -3.90
CA HIS A 60 -0.17 0.36 -3.46
C HIS A 60 -1.44 1.09 -3.91
N LEU A 61 -1.85 0.92 -5.17
CA LEU A 61 -3.10 1.52 -5.66
C LEU A 61 -4.32 0.99 -4.89
N ALA A 62 -4.35 -0.31 -4.57
CA ALA A 62 -5.41 -0.92 -3.78
C ALA A 62 -5.46 -0.34 -2.36
N GLU A 63 -4.30 -0.13 -1.73
CA GLU A 63 -4.19 0.51 -0.42
C GLU A 63 -4.69 1.96 -0.45
N GLN A 64 -4.31 2.76 -1.46
CA GLN A 64 -4.83 4.13 -1.60
C GLN A 64 -6.36 4.14 -1.72
N GLN A 65 -6.93 3.23 -2.51
CA GLN A 65 -8.38 3.12 -2.65
C GLN A 65 -9.06 2.73 -1.35
N HIS A 66 -8.42 1.89 -0.54
CA HIS A 66 -8.93 1.52 0.77
C HIS A 66 -8.92 2.70 1.74
N GLN A 67 -7.83 3.49 1.77
CA GLN A 67 -7.72 4.70 2.60
C GLN A 67 -8.79 5.74 2.24
N ILE A 68 -9.01 6.01 0.94
CA ILE A 68 -10.06 6.93 0.49
C ILE A 68 -11.44 6.51 1.02
N LYS A 69 -11.75 5.21 1.01
CA LYS A 69 -13.03 4.71 1.55
C LYS A 69 -13.13 4.93 3.06
N ILE A 70 -12.06 4.65 3.80
CA ILE A 70 -12.02 4.88 5.26
C ILE A 70 -12.23 6.35 5.58
N GLU A 71 -11.54 7.26 4.88
CA GLU A 71 -11.69 8.70 5.08
C GLU A 71 -13.12 9.17 4.79
N ALA A 72 -13.75 8.65 3.75
CA ALA A 72 -15.15 8.93 3.45
C ALA A 72 -16.09 8.47 4.59
N TYR A 73 -15.87 7.27 5.15
CA TYR A 73 -16.64 6.77 6.29
C TYR A 73 -16.44 7.62 7.56
N ILE A 74 -15.20 8.02 7.85
CA ILE A 74 -14.91 8.89 8.99
C ILE A 74 -15.60 10.24 8.84
N SER A 75 -15.53 10.83 7.64
CA SER A 75 -16.18 12.10 7.33
C SER A 75 -17.70 12.02 7.52
N ASP A 76 -18.33 10.97 6.98
CA ASP A 76 -19.77 10.72 7.14
C ASP A 76 -20.17 10.56 8.61
N LEU A 77 -19.41 9.75 9.38
CA LEU A 77 -19.64 9.60 10.81
C LEU A 77 -19.52 10.93 11.57
N ALA A 78 -18.52 11.76 11.25
CA ALA A 78 -18.33 13.06 11.89
C ALA A 78 -19.52 14.01 11.61
N VAL A 79 -20.03 14.02 10.38
CA VAL A 79 -21.20 14.81 9.99
C VAL A 79 -22.45 14.33 10.74
N GLN A 80 -22.70 13.01 10.76
CA GLN A 80 -23.85 12.43 11.46
C GLN A 80 -23.77 12.64 12.98
N ALA A 81 -22.59 12.47 13.58
CA ALA A 81 -22.39 12.70 15.00
C ALA A 81 -22.67 14.16 15.38
N LYS A 82 -22.17 15.12 14.59
CA LYS A 82 -22.45 16.54 14.77
C LYS A 82 -23.97 16.81 14.72
N ALA A 83 -24.64 16.39 13.65
CA ALA A 83 -26.08 16.63 13.49
C ALA A 83 -26.91 16.02 14.64
N ASN A 84 -26.54 14.82 15.10
CA ASN A 84 -27.21 14.17 16.22
C ASN A 84 -26.98 14.89 17.56
N LEU A 85 -25.79 15.44 17.79
CA LEU A 85 -25.49 16.21 19.01
C LEU A 85 -26.27 17.52 19.02
N GLU A 86 -26.26 18.26 17.90
CA GLU A 86 -27.02 19.51 17.74
C GLU A 86 -28.53 19.28 17.96
N ALA A 87 -29.08 18.19 17.41
CA ALA A 87 -30.50 17.85 17.58
C ALA A 87 -30.91 17.46 19.02
N ARG A 88 -29.96 17.14 19.90
CA ARG A 88 -30.24 16.85 21.32
C ARG A 88 -30.28 18.10 22.20
N GLU A 89 -29.72 19.21 21.71
CA GLU A 89 -29.73 20.49 22.42
C GLU A 89 -30.94 21.36 22.07
N THR A 90 -31.73 20.95 21.08
CA THR A 90 -32.97 21.60 20.62
C THR A 90 -34.21 20.85 21.08
#